data_AF-A0A967IDT3-F1
#
_entry.id   AF-A0A967IDT3-F1
#
_cell.length_a   1.000
_cell.length_b   1.000
_cell.length_c   1.000
_cell.angle_alpha   90.00
_cell.angle_beta   90.00
_cell.angle_gamma   90.00
#
_symmetry.space_group_name_H-M   'P 1'
#
loop_
_entity.id
_entity.type
_entity.pdbx_description
1 polymer ?
#
loop_
_entity_poly.entity_id
_entity_poly.type
_entity_poly.pdbx_seq_one_letter_code
_entity_poly.pdbx_strand_id
1 'polypeptide(L)'
;SNAFSLGLVGHDAVADGDRAGFIINQPLRVTKAKATLSHATGRTRDGTVLKEETKTDLAPSGREIDLEGFYETALGEKTTFGASLMLRTQPGHVANADEEGVI
;
A
#
# COMPACT_ATOMS: atom_id res chain seq x y z
N SER A 1 -11.45 -0.39 8.79
CA SER A 1 -10.38 -0.56 7.78
C SER A 1 -10.61 -1.89 7.09
N ASN A 2 -10.08 -2.09 5.89
CA ASN A 2 -10.09 -3.38 5.21
C ASN A 2 -8.79 -3.61 4.43
N ALA A 3 -8.46 -4.87 4.20
CA ALA A 3 -7.36 -5.32 3.37
C ALA A 3 -7.76 -6.67 2.80
N PHE A 4 -7.22 -7.04 1.64
CA PHE A 4 -7.33 -8.40 1.13
C PHE A 4 -6.11 -8.74 0.30
N SER A 5 -5.84 -10.05 0.17
CA SER A 5 -4.87 -10.57 -0.78
C SER A 5 -5.38 -11.89 -1.33
N LEU A 6 -5.18 -12.08 -2.63
CA LEU A 6 -5.43 -13.34 -3.32
C LEU A 6 -4.24 -13.60 -4.23
N GLY A 7 -3.68 -14.80 -4.17
CA GLY A 7 -2.57 -15.19 -5.02
C GLY A 7 -2.69 -16.64 -5.45
N LEU A 8 -2.13 -16.93 -6.63
CA LEU A 8 -1.92 -18.28 -7.13
C LEU A 8 -0.43 -18.47 -7.41
N VAL A 9 0.07 -19.65 -7.04
CA VAL A 9 1.46 -20.07 -7.28
C VAL A 9 1.42 -21.43 -7.96
N GLY A 10 2.11 -21.53 -9.08
CA GLY A 10 2.39 -22.78 -9.77
C GLY A 10 3.80 -23.26 -9.47
N HIS A 11 3.94 -24.59 -9.43
CA HIS A 11 5.22 -25.29 -9.50
C HIS A 11 5.36 -25.87 -10.90
N ASP A 12 6.60 -25.95 -11.39
CA ASP A 12 6.91 -26.45 -12.73
C ASP A 12 6.09 -25.72 -13.81
N ALA A 13 5.92 -24.41 -13.61
CA ALA A 13 5.00 -23.56 -14.35
C ALA A 13 5.54 -23.22 -15.75
N VAL A 14 6.86 -23.09 -15.91
CA VAL A 14 7.51 -22.87 -17.22
C VAL A 14 8.56 -23.96 -17.50
N ALA A 15 9.32 -24.36 -16.49
CA ALA A 15 10.37 -25.37 -16.51
C ALA A 15 10.38 -26.19 -15.21
N ASP A 16 10.93 -27.40 -15.28
CA ASP A 16 11.04 -28.30 -14.13
C ASP A 16 11.83 -27.66 -12.97
N GLY A 17 11.26 -27.74 -11.77
CA GLY A 17 11.78 -27.16 -10.54
C GLY A 17 11.54 -25.65 -10.38
N ASP A 18 10.86 -24.98 -11.33
CA ASP A 18 10.57 -23.56 -11.23
C ASP A 18 9.28 -23.25 -10.45
N ARG A 19 9.08 -21.96 -10.15
CA ARG A 19 7.84 -21.43 -9.59
C ARG A 19 7.49 -20.13 -10.28
N ALA A 20 6.22 -19.96 -10.56
CA ALA A 20 5.68 -18.69 -11.03
C ALA A 20 4.37 -18.40 -10.30
N GLY A 21 4.06 -17.12 -10.12
CA GLY A 21 2.82 -16.75 -9.47
C GLY A 21 2.37 -15.35 -9.77
N PHE A 22 1.12 -15.10 -9.42
CA PHE A 22 0.53 -13.77 -9.47
C PHE A 22 -0.24 -13.50 -8.19
N ILE A 23 -0.22 -12.26 -7.74
CA ILE A 23 -0.88 -11.79 -6.53
C ILE A 23 -1.66 -10.52 -6.87
N ILE A 24 -2.91 -10.47 -6.45
CA ILE A 24 -3.72 -9.26 -6.41
C ILE A 24 -4.05 -8.94 -4.96
N ASN A 25 -3.72 -7.74 -4.51
CA ASN A 25 -4.00 -7.35 -3.14
C ASN A 25 -4.41 -5.87 -3.02
N GLN A 26 -5.13 -5.59 -1.96
CA GLN A 26 -5.38 -4.23 -1.50
C GLN A 26 -4.74 -4.11 -0.12
N PRO A 27 -3.74 -3.24 0.03
CA PRO A 27 -3.19 -2.91 1.34
C PRO A 27 -4.25 -2.36 2.30
N LEU A 28 -3.83 -2.18 3.56
CA LEU A 28 -4.72 -1.70 4.60
C LEU A 28 -5.27 -0.32 4.28
N ARG A 29 -6.56 -0.27 3.95
CA ARG A 29 -7.29 0.96 3.68
C ARG A 29 -8.16 1.35 4.86
N VAL A 30 -7.96 2.55 5.40
CA VAL A 30 -8.87 3.10 6.41
C VAL A 30 -10.21 3.45 5.77
N THR A 31 -11.33 3.14 6.44
CA THR A 31 -12.66 3.33 5.86
C THR A 31 -13.21 4.72 6.16
N LYS A 32 -12.92 5.22 7.37
CA LYS A 32 -13.19 6.57 7.86
C LYS A 32 -12.14 6.87 8.92
N ALA A 33 -11.56 8.05 8.90
CA ALA A 33 -10.61 8.50 9.92
C ALA A 33 -10.70 10.02 10.04
N LYS A 34 -10.63 10.56 11.26
CA LYS A 34 -10.62 12.01 11.50
C LYS A 34 -9.45 12.36 12.40
N ALA A 35 -8.68 13.37 12.03
CA ALA A 35 -7.67 13.98 12.88
C ALA A 35 -8.21 15.29 13.45
N THR A 36 -7.98 15.53 14.74
CA THR A 36 -8.25 16.82 15.38
C THR A 36 -6.94 17.34 15.94
N LEU A 37 -6.52 18.52 15.47
CA LEU A 37 -5.34 19.22 15.95
C LEU A 37 -5.78 20.40 16.81
N SER A 38 -5.51 20.33 18.11
CA SER A 38 -5.68 21.46 19.02
C SER A 38 -4.36 22.21 19.14
N HIS A 39 -4.30 23.45 18.69
CA HIS A 39 -3.10 24.29 18.77
C HIS A 39 -3.40 25.62 19.48
N ALA A 40 -2.39 26.20 20.12
CA ALA A 40 -2.54 27.49 20.80
C ALA A 40 -2.44 28.62 19.77
N THR A 41 -3.43 29.51 19.78
CA THR A 41 -3.47 30.69 18.88
C THR A 41 -3.07 31.97 19.60
N GLY A 42 -3.07 31.97 20.93
CA GLY A 42 -2.66 33.12 21.71
C GLY A 42 -2.84 32.91 23.21
N ARG A 43 -2.71 34.00 23.96
CA ARG A 43 -2.91 34.03 25.40
C ARG A 43 -3.61 35.34 25.79
N THR A 44 -4.56 35.26 26.70
CA THR A 44 -5.22 36.44 27.28
C THR A 44 -4.29 37.14 28.27
N ARG A 45 -4.65 38.37 28.68
CA ARG A 45 -3.82 39.22 29.56
C ARG A 45 -3.72 38.66 30.99
N ASP A 46 -4.74 37.95 31.44
CA ASP A 46 -4.83 37.14 32.66
C ASP A 46 -4.11 35.78 32.55
N GLY A 47 -3.59 35.45 31.37
CA GLY A 47 -2.74 34.29 31.18
C GLY A 47 -3.46 33.02 30.75
N THR A 48 -4.71 33.09 30.31
CA THR A 48 -5.46 31.96 29.75
C THR A 48 -4.99 31.68 28.32
N VAL A 49 -4.64 30.43 28.00
CA VAL A 49 -4.20 30.03 26.65
C VAL A 49 -5.41 29.83 25.75
N LEU A 50 -5.48 30.59 24.66
CA LEU A 50 -6.49 30.43 23.62
C LEU A 50 -6.06 29.27 22.72
N LYS A 51 -6.97 28.33 22.49
CA LYS A 51 -6.76 27.17 21.63
C LYS A 51 -7.77 27.16 20.51
N GLU A 52 -7.34 26.70 19.35
CA GLU A 52 -8.20 26.42 18.20
C GLU A 52 -8.08 24.94 17.82
N GLU A 53 -9.21 24.34 17.45
CA GLU A 53 -9.27 22.97 16.93
C GLU A 53 -9.41 22.99 15.41
N THR A 54 -8.46 22.38 14.72
CA THR A 54 -8.55 22.10 13.29
C THR A 54 -8.90 20.63 13.09
N LYS A 55 -9.98 20.35 12.35
CA LYS A 55 -10.44 18.98 12.05
C LYS A 55 -10.16 18.65 10.58
N THR A 56 -9.44 17.56 10.34
CA THR A 56 -9.13 17.06 8.99
C THR A 56 -9.69 15.65 8.83
N ASP A 57 -10.38 15.41 7.72
CA ASP A 57 -10.79 14.06 7.32
C ASP A 57 -9.59 13.33 6.70
N LEU A 58 -9.30 12.13 7.19
CA LEU A 58 -8.24 11.24 6.69
C LEU A 58 -8.85 10.04 5.95
N ALA A 59 -10.13 10.12 5.58
CA ALA A 59 -10.73 9.14 4.70
C ALA A 59 -10.01 9.14 3.33
N PRO A 60 -9.57 7.96 2.85
CA PRO A 60 -8.89 7.85 1.58
C PRO A 60 -9.83 8.20 0.44
N SER A 61 -9.32 8.95 -0.53
CA SER A 61 -10.07 9.39 -1.70
C SER A 61 -10.21 8.28 -2.74
N GLY A 62 -9.21 7.39 -2.84
CA GLY A 62 -9.14 6.28 -3.78
C GLY A 62 -9.07 4.91 -3.10
N ARG A 63 -8.72 3.90 -3.88
CA ARG A 63 -8.53 2.50 -3.46
C ARG A 63 -7.31 1.95 -4.18
N GLU A 64 -6.28 1.68 -3.41
CA GLU A 64 -5.05 1.09 -3.94
C GLU A 64 -5.25 -0.38 -4.25
N ILE A 65 -4.82 -0.82 -5.44
CA ILE A 65 -4.75 -2.23 -5.81
C ILE A 65 -3.37 -2.48 -6.37
N ASP A 66 -2.71 -3.49 -5.80
CA ASP A 66 -1.40 -3.98 -6.20
C ASP A 66 -1.56 -5.27 -6.98
N LEU A 67 -0.94 -5.32 -8.15
CA LEU A 67 -0.81 -6.49 -9.00
C LEU A 67 0.66 -6.88 -9.05
N GLU A 68 1.00 -8.08 -8.63
CA GLU A 68 2.37 -8.59 -8.65
C GLU A 68 2.44 -9.89 -9.46
N GLY A 69 3.47 -10.00 -10.28
CA GLY A 69 3.87 -11.24 -10.94
C GLY A 69 5.31 -11.58 -10.55
N PHE A 70 5.59 -12.85 -10.32
CA PHE A 70 6.94 -13.30 -10.02
C PHE A 70 7.26 -14.62 -10.72
N TYR A 71 8.56 -14.84 -10.92
CA TYR A 71 9.14 -16.06 -11.45
C TYR A 71 10.42 -16.39 -10.68
N GLU A 72 10.61 -17.66 -10.34
CA GLU A 72 11.78 -18.17 -9.65
C GLU A 72 12.21 -19.51 -10.25
N THR A 73 13.51 -19.69 -10.51
CA THR A 73 14.05 -20.95 -11.05
C THR A 73 15.44 -21.23 -10.50
N ALA A 74 15.84 -22.50 -10.45
CA ALA A 74 17.21 -22.89 -10.12
C ALA A 74 18.12 -22.80 -11.36
N LEU A 75 19.27 -22.15 -11.22
CA LEU A 75 20.33 -22.11 -12.25
C LEU A 75 21.41 -23.20 -12.03
N GLY A 76 21.18 -24.10 -11.07
CA GLY A 76 22.06 -25.19 -10.65
C GLY A 76 21.74 -25.63 -9.22
N GLU A 77 22.57 -26.51 -8.64
CA GLU A 77 22.29 -27.08 -7.31
C GLU A 77 22.29 -26.07 -6.15
N LYS A 78 22.90 -24.89 -6.34
CA LYS A 78 23.14 -23.91 -5.27
C LYS A 78 22.77 -22.48 -5.66
N THR A 79 22.12 -22.29 -6.80
CA THR A 79 21.84 -20.94 -7.32
C THR A 79 20.40 -20.87 -7.76
N THR A 80 19.70 -19.84 -7.27
CA THR A 80 18.33 -19.52 -7.65
C THR A 80 18.33 -18.15 -8.28
N PHE A 81 17.61 -18.03 -9.39
CA PHE A 81 17.27 -16.76 -10.02
C PHE A 81 15.81 -16.44 -9.75
N GLY A 82 15.53 -15.20 -9.39
CA GLY A 82 14.17 -14.70 -9.19
C GLY A 82 14.01 -13.34 -9.87
N ALA A 83 12.84 -13.12 -10.45
CA ALA A 83 12.42 -11.83 -10.98
C ALA A 83 10.97 -11.59 -10.59
N SER A 84 10.63 -10.34 -10.28
CA SER A 84 9.26 -9.92 -10.04
C SER A 84 9.00 -8.56 -10.65
N LEU A 85 7.71 -8.26 -10.80
CA LEU A 85 7.21 -6.98 -11.26
C LEU A 85 5.89 -6.70 -10.56
N MET A 86 5.72 -5.46 -10.15
CA MET A 86 4.51 -4.99 -9.48
C MET A 86 3.97 -3.74 -10.18
N LEU A 87 2.65 -3.67 -10.31
CA LEU A 87 1.92 -2.49 -10.73
C LEU A 87 0.96 -2.08 -9.61
N ARG A 88 1.05 -0.83 -9.18
CA ARG A 88 0.18 -0.23 -8.17
C ARG A 88 -0.73 0.80 -8.82
N THR A 89 -2.02 0.64 -8.62
CA THR A 89 -3.03 1.62 -9.01
C THR A 89 -3.43 2.47 -7.81
N GLN A 90 -3.61 3.78 -7.99
CA GLN A 90 -4.01 4.71 -6.92
C GLN A 90 -3.16 4.60 -5.64
N PRO A 91 -1.82 4.75 -5.75
CA PRO A 91 -0.90 4.64 -4.62
C PRO A 91 -1.30 5.53 -3.44
N GLY A 92 -1.13 5.02 -2.22
CA GLY A 92 -1.51 5.69 -0.98
C GLY A 92 -3.02 5.83 -0.81
N HIS A 93 -3.82 5.08 -1.58
CA HIS A 93 -5.27 5.26 -1.68
C HIS A 93 -5.69 6.66 -2.13
N VAL A 94 -4.93 7.28 -3.03
CA VAL A 94 -5.24 8.60 -3.60
C VAL A 94 -5.91 8.43 -4.96
N ALA A 95 -7.16 8.91 -5.09
CA ALA A 95 -7.89 8.83 -6.34
C ALA A 95 -7.16 9.56 -7.47
N ASN A 96 -7.08 8.92 -8.65
CA ASN A 96 -6.40 9.42 -9.84
C ASN A 96 -4.89 9.68 -9.67
N ALA A 97 -4.27 9.17 -8.62
CA ALA A 97 -2.81 9.12 -8.58
C ALA A 97 -2.30 8.22 -9.72
N ASP A 98 -1.20 8.65 -10.34
CA ASP A 98 -0.58 7.94 -11.44
C ASP A 98 -0.18 6.51 -11.00
N GLU A 99 -0.22 5.59 -11.95
CA GLU A 99 0.17 4.20 -11.71
C GLU A 99 1.68 4.11 -11.48
N GLU A 100 2.09 3.26 -10.53
CA GLU A 100 3.49 3.04 -10.18
C GLU A 100 3.90 1.62 -10.54
N GLY A 101 4.99 1.47 -11.30
CA GLY A 101 5.63 0.19 -11.58
C GLY A 101 6.87 -0.02 -10.71
N VAL A 102 7.04 -1.22 -10.16
CA VAL A 102 8.23 -1.65 -9.40
C VAL A 102 8.79 -2.92 -10.04
N ILE A 103 10.12 -2.96 -10.22
CA ILE A 103 10.89 -4.04 -10.88
C ILE A 103 12.12 -4.37 -10.06
#